data_AF-A0A453L7X9-F1
#
_entry.id   AF-A0A453L7X9-F1
#
_cell.length_a   1.000
_cell.length_b   1.000
_cell.length_c   1.000
_cell.angle_alpha   90.00
_cell.angle_beta   90.00
_cell.angle_gamma   90.00
#
_symmetry.space_group_name_H-M   'P 1'
#
loop_
_entity.id
_entity.type
_entity.pdbx_description
1 polymer ?
#
loop_
_entity_poly.entity_id
_entity_poly.type
_entity_poly.pdbx_seq_one_letter_code
_entity_poly.pdbx_strand_id
1 'polypeptide(L)'
;AYLDCHLMVTNPSDYVEAFGKAGASGFTFHIEVARDNWKELIQNIKAKGMRPGVSLKPGTPVEDVFPLVEAETPVELVLVMTVEPGFGGQKFMPEMMDKVCVR
;
A
#
# COMPACT_ATOMS: atom_id res chain seq x y z
N ALA A 1 5.36 3.16 19.75
CA ALA A 1 5.70 2.05 18.82
C ALA A 1 5.02 2.33 17.48
N TYR A 2 5.59 1.88 16.37
CA TYR A 2 4.99 2.05 15.04
C TYR A 2 4.20 0.79 14.67
N LEU A 3 2.93 0.95 14.30
CA LEU A 3 2.07 -0.14 13.82
C LEU A 3 1.67 0.13 12.37
N ASP A 4 2.26 -0.63 11.44
CA ASP A 4 1.81 -0.64 10.05
C ASP A 4 0.62 -1.60 9.90
N CYS A 5 -0.44 -1.12 9.26
CA CYS A 5 -1.59 -1.92 8.92
C CYS A 5 -1.64 -2.10 7.40
N HIS A 6 -1.23 -3.26 6.92
CA HIS A 6 -1.31 -3.66 5.53
C HIS A 6 -2.63 -4.39 5.25
N LEU A 7 -3.50 -3.77 4.46
CA LEU A 7 -4.86 -4.24 4.22
C LEU A 7 -4.99 -4.92 2.86
N MET A 8 -5.32 -6.21 2.88
CA MET A 8 -5.74 -6.98 1.70
C MET A 8 -7.28 -7.00 1.62
N VAL A 9 -7.89 -5.86 1.26
CA VAL A 9 -9.35 -5.68 1.17
C VAL A 9 -9.75 -5.04 -0.15
N THR A 10 -11.01 -5.19 -0.56
CA THR A 10 -11.52 -4.64 -1.83
C THR A 10 -11.78 -3.13 -1.76
N ASN A 11 -12.19 -2.59 -0.61
CA ASN A 11 -12.44 -1.17 -0.44
C ASN A 11 -11.69 -0.63 0.79
N PRO A 12 -10.41 -0.22 0.65
CA PRO A 12 -9.61 0.24 1.78
C PRO A 12 -10.17 1.49 2.46
N SER A 13 -10.88 2.36 1.73
CA SER A 13 -11.47 3.59 2.27
C SER A 13 -12.41 3.35 3.46
N ASP A 14 -13.12 2.23 3.48
CA ASP A 14 -14.07 1.87 4.56
C ASP A 14 -13.38 1.67 5.92
N TYR A 15 -12.07 1.42 5.91
CA TYR A 15 -11.31 1.04 7.10
C TYR A 15 -10.46 2.17 7.69
N VAL A 16 -10.21 3.25 6.94
CA VAL A 16 -9.29 4.33 7.34
C VAL A 16 -9.68 4.92 8.69
N GLU A 17 -10.96 5.21 8.90
CA GLU A 17 -11.48 5.77 10.15
C GLU A 17 -11.27 4.82 11.35
N ALA A 18 -11.62 3.54 11.18
CA ALA A 18 -11.54 2.55 12.23
C ALA A 18 -10.08 2.29 12.66
N PHE A 19 -9.17 2.19 11.68
CA PHE A 19 -7.74 1.97 11.94
C PHE A 19 -7.06 3.19 12.56
N GLY A 20 -7.42 4.41 12.11
CA GLY A 20 -6.95 5.64 12.74
C GLY A 20 -7.37 5.73 14.21
N LYS A 21 -8.65 5.43 14.52
CA LYS A 21 -9.16 5.37 15.89
C LYS A 21 -8.48 4.29 16.75
N ALA A 22 -8.11 3.16 16.15
CA ALA A 22 -7.40 2.08 16.82
C ALA A 22 -5.92 2.42 17.10
N GLY A 23 -5.41 3.55 16.61
CA GLY A 23 -4.03 3.99 16.83
C GLY A 23 -3.02 3.39 15.85
N ALA A 24 -3.45 2.98 14.65
CA ALA A 24 -2.54 2.60 13.59
C ALA A 24 -1.59 3.76 13.25
N SER A 25 -0.33 3.45 12.95
CA SER A 25 0.68 4.44 12.56
C SER A 25 0.81 4.54 11.04
N GLY A 26 0.66 3.42 10.34
CA GLY A 26 0.67 3.31 8.89
C GLY A 26 -0.57 2.61 8.37
N PHE A 27 -1.00 2.98 7.17
CA PHE A 27 -2.10 2.34 6.46
C PHE A 27 -1.65 2.04 5.03
N THR A 28 -1.38 0.77 4.75
CA THR A 28 -0.86 0.30 3.46
C THR A 28 -1.96 -0.39 2.67
N PHE A 29 -2.37 0.21 1.55
CA PHE A 29 -3.43 -0.31 0.66
C PHE A 29 -2.84 -0.91 -0.62
N HIS A 30 -3.62 -1.74 -1.31
CA HIS A 30 -3.22 -2.30 -2.60
C HIS A 30 -3.57 -1.38 -3.77
N ILE A 31 -2.61 -1.10 -4.66
CA ILE A 31 -2.86 -0.27 -5.84
C ILE A 31 -3.94 -0.88 -6.75
N GLU A 32 -4.07 -2.21 -6.76
CA GLU A 32 -5.01 -2.93 -7.62
C GLU A 32 -6.49 -2.57 -7.38
N VAL A 33 -6.81 -2.06 -6.19
CA VAL A 33 -8.18 -1.70 -5.79
C VAL A 33 -8.38 -0.19 -5.59
N ALA A 34 -7.32 0.61 -5.83
CA ALA A 34 -7.31 2.03 -5.52
C ALA A 34 -6.97 2.92 -6.72
N ARG A 35 -6.87 2.38 -7.94
CA ARG A 35 -6.44 3.12 -9.15
C ARG A 35 -7.23 4.41 -9.39
N ASP A 36 -8.54 4.38 -9.13
CA ASP A 36 -9.43 5.50 -9.45
C ASP A 36 -9.59 6.51 -8.30
N ASN A 37 -9.19 6.17 -7.08
CA ASN A 37 -9.46 6.98 -5.88
C ASN A 37 -8.26 7.12 -4.93
N TRP A 38 -7.06 6.70 -5.31
CA TRP A 38 -5.88 6.72 -4.44
C TRP A 38 -5.59 8.11 -3.86
N LYS A 39 -5.86 9.20 -4.61
CA LYS A 39 -5.64 10.58 -4.13
C LYS A 39 -6.47 10.89 -2.90
N GLU A 40 -7.77 10.60 -2.97
CA GLU A 40 -8.70 10.80 -1.86
C GLU A 40 -8.34 9.88 -0.69
N LEU A 41 -8.01 8.62 -0.98
CA LEU A 41 -7.60 7.66 0.04
C LEU A 41 -6.36 8.13 0.81
N ILE A 42 -5.32 8.60 0.12
CA ILE A 42 -4.10 9.14 0.75
C ILE A 42 -4.42 10.34 1.64
N GLN A 43 -5.25 11.27 1.15
CA GLN A 43 -5.67 12.43 1.93
C GLN A 43 -6.43 12.01 3.20
N ASN A 44 -7.34 11.05 3.08
CA ASN A 44 -8.11 10.51 4.21
C ASN A 44 -7.19 9.84 5.24
N ILE A 45 -6.21 9.04 4.79
CA ILE A 45 -5.23 8.39 5.67
C ILE A 45 -4.43 9.43 6.45
N LYS A 46 -3.87 10.45 5.77
CA LYS A 46 -3.11 11.52 6.43
C LYS A 46 -3.97 12.35 7.38
N ALA A 47 -5.23 12.63 7.02
CA ALA A 47 -6.17 13.35 7.88
C ALA A 47 -6.48 12.61 9.20
N LYS A 48 -6.26 11.30 9.26
CA LYS A 48 -6.35 10.49 10.50
C LYS A 48 -5.02 10.35 11.23
N GLY A 49 -3.99 11.09 10.83
CA GLY A 49 -2.67 11.06 11.45
C GLY A 49 -1.84 9.82 11.12
N MET A 50 -2.26 9.03 10.13
CA MET A 50 -1.55 7.83 9.69
C MET A 50 -0.64 8.14 8.48
N ARG A 51 0.42 7.35 8.31
CA ARG A 51 1.28 7.38 7.13
C ARG A 51 0.71 6.50 6.01
N PRO A 52 0.45 7.03 4.80
CA PRO A 52 -0.06 6.24 3.69
C PRO A 52 1.05 5.40 3.07
N GLY A 53 0.78 4.10 2.92
CA GLY A 53 1.59 3.17 2.15
C GLY A 53 0.80 2.59 0.98
N VAL A 54 1.52 2.13 -0.04
CA VAL A 54 0.93 1.36 -1.14
C VAL A 54 1.67 0.04 -1.32
N SER A 55 0.93 -1.03 -1.56
CA SER A 55 1.47 -2.33 -1.95
C SER A 55 1.03 -2.71 -3.37
N LEU A 56 1.85 -3.51 -4.03
CA LEU A 56 1.55 -4.08 -5.35
C LEU A 56 1.82 -5.58 -5.37
N LYS A 57 0.97 -6.32 -6.08
CA LYS A 57 1.08 -7.76 -6.32
C LYS A 57 2.24 -8.09 -7.27
N PRO A 58 2.68 -9.36 -7.33
CA PRO A 58 3.70 -9.78 -8.26
C PRO A 58 3.40 -9.46 -9.74
N GLY A 59 2.17 -9.70 -10.18
CA GLY A 59 1.75 -9.40 -11.56
C GLY A 59 1.55 -7.93 -11.90
N THR A 60 1.58 -7.03 -10.92
CA THR A 60 1.31 -5.60 -11.12
C THR A 60 2.58 -4.86 -11.54
N PRO A 61 2.59 -4.10 -12.65
CA PRO A 61 3.70 -3.25 -13.05
C PRO A 61 4.13 -2.29 -11.93
N VAL A 62 5.44 -2.08 -11.74
CA VAL A 62 5.94 -1.17 -10.70
C VAL A 62 5.61 0.30 -11.03
N GLU A 63 5.46 0.60 -12.31
CA GLU A 63 5.11 1.92 -12.84
C GLU A 63 3.75 2.39 -12.34
N ASP A 64 2.85 1.48 -11.96
CA ASP A 64 1.54 1.82 -11.41
C ASP A 64 1.63 2.57 -10.07
N VAL A 65 2.74 2.46 -9.34
CA VAL A 65 2.94 3.19 -8.09
C VAL A 65 3.67 4.52 -8.26
N PHE A 66 4.28 4.81 -9.43
CA PHE A 66 5.02 6.05 -9.65
C PHE A 66 4.17 7.31 -9.43
N PRO A 67 2.91 7.39 -9.93
CA PRO A 67 2.08 8.57 -9.71
C PRO A 67 1.81 8.85 -8.23
N LEU A 68 1.81 7.82 -7.38
CA LEU A 68 1.58 7.93 -5.94
C LEU A 68 2.82 8.45 -5.19
N VAL A 69 4.02 8.16 -5.72
CA VAL A 69 5.29 8.61 -5.14
C VAL A 69 5.63 10.03 -5.61
N GLU A 70 5.29 10.37 -6.84
CA GLU A 70 5.56 11.68 -7.45
C GLU A 70 4.48 12.73 -7.15
N ALA A 71 3.38 12.33 -6.51
CA ALA A 71 2.30 13.23 -6.13
C ALA A 71 2.76 14.31 -5.14
N GLU A 72 2.08 15.47 -5.14
CA GLU A 72 2.29 16.52 -4.14
C GLU A 72 2.08 16.01 -2.71
N THR A 73 1.13 15.10 -2.54
CA THR A 73 0.89 14.37 -1.29
C THR A 73 1.20 12.90 -1.52
N PRO A 74 2.46 12.46 -1.36
CA PRO A 74 2.87 11.13 -1.76
C PRO A 74 2.59 10.07 -0.68
N VAL A 75 2.63 8.81 -1.11
CA VAL A 75 2.82 7.67 -0.20
C VAL A 75 4.22 7.70 0.41
N GLU A 76 4.35 7.20 1.62
CA GLU A 76 5.61 7.17 2.39
C GLU A 76 6.23 5.77 2.45
N LEU A 77 5.51 4.76 1.96
CA LEU A 77 5.94 3.37 1.87
C LEU A 77 5.45 2.76 0.56
N VAL A 78 6.35 2.07 -0.15
CA VAL A 78 6.00 1.19 -1.26
C VAL A 78 6.39 -0.24 -0.87
N LEU A 79 5.42 -1.15 -0.87
CA LEU A 79 5.58 -2.55 -0.47
C LEU A 79 5.40 -3.47 -1.68
N VAL A 80 6.50 -4.05 -2.17
CA VAL A 80 6.46 -5.07 -3.22
C VAL A 80 6.12 -6.42 -2.60
N MET A 81 4.98 -7.00 -3.01
CA MET A 81 4.64 -8.36 -2.62
C MET A 81 5.54 -9.37 -3.33
N THR A 82 6.04 -10.35 -2.60
CA THR A 82 6.92 -11.42 -3.11
C THR A 82 6.19 -12.74 -3.32
N VAL A 83 4.87 -12.73 -3.14
CA VAL A 83 3.89 -13.82 -3.29
C VAL A 83 2.52 -13.21 -3.60
N GLU A 84 1.56 -14.01 -4.07
CA GLU A 84 0.20 -13.52 -4.27
C GLU A 84 -0.55 -13.32 -2.95
N PRO A 85 -1.37 -12.26 -2.80
CA PRO A 85 -2.27 -12.10 -1.66
C PRO A 85 -3.17 -13.32 -1.46
N GLY A 86 -3.38 -13.71 -0.20
CA GLY A 86 -4.21 -14.86 0.15
C GLY A 86 -3.50 -15.77 1.15
N PHE A 87 -3.23 -17.01 0.76
CA PHE A 87 -2.73 -18.04 1.67
C PHE A 87 -1.25 -17.86 2.04
N GLY A 88 -0.94 -18.07 3.31
CA GLY A 88 0.43 -18.14 3.80
C GLY A 88 1.16 -19.43 3.36
N GLY A 89 2.49 -19.42 3.44
CA GLY A 89 3.33 -20.57 3.10
C GLY A 89 3.73 -20.68 1.62
N GLN A 90 3.37 -19.70 0.80
CA GLN A 90 3.84 -19.58 -0.58
C GLN A 90 5.37 -19.38 -0.61
N LYS A 91 6.01 -19.89 -1.67
CA LYS A 91 7.45 -19.70 -1.88
C LYS A 91 7.73 -18.26 -2.32
N PHE A 92 8.80 -17.69 -1.77
CA PHE A 92 9.33 -16.41 -2.22
C PHE A 92 9.61 -16.42 -3.73
N MET A 93 9.20 -15.36 -4.43
CA MET A 93 9.43 -15.12 -5.86
C MET A 93 10.63 -14.17 -6.05
N PRO A 94 11.86 -14.68 -6.32
CA PRO A 94 13.07 -13.85 -6.37
C PRO A 94 13.04 -12.74 -7.42
N GLU A 95 12.32 -12.96 -8.51
CA GLU A 95 12.11 -11.99 -9.59
C GLU A 95 11.42 -10.69 -9.10
N MET A 96 10.76 -10.70 -7.94
CA MET A 96 10.18 -9.48 -7.37
C MET A 96 11.25 -8.50 -6.86
N MET A 97 12.48 -8.96 -6.63
CA MET A 97 13.60 -8.09 -6.27
C MET A 97 14.00 -7.12 -7.38
N ASP A 98 13.66 -7.44 -8.64
CA ASP A 98 13.92 -6.54 -9.76
C ASP A 98 13.15 -5.21 -9.62
N LYS A 99 12.00 -5.22 -8.94
CA LYS A 99 11.17 -4.03 -8.69
C LYS A 99 11.73 -3.08 -7.63
N VAL A 100 12.68 -3.53 -6.80
CA VAL A 100 13.29 -2.70 -5.74
C VAL A 100 14.76 -2.35 -6.03
N CYS A 101 15.26 -2.75 -7.20
CA CYS A 101 16.64 -2.48 -7.60
C CYS A 101 16.82 -1.00 -7.97
N VAL A 102 17.91 -0.38 -7.50
CA VAL A 102 18.36 0.94 -7.95
C VAL A 102 19.31 0.71 -9.13
N ARG A 103 18.97 1.27 -10.29
CA ARG A 103 19.82 1.23 -11.49
C ARG A 103 20.66 2.48 -11.62
#